data_AF-A0A7S1RT49-F1
#
_entry.id   AF-A0A7S1RT49-F1
#
_cell.length_a   1.000
_cell.length_b   1.000
_cell.length_c   1.000
_cell.angle_alpha   90.00
_cell.angle_beta   90.00
_cell.angle_gamma   90.00
#
_symmetry.space_group_name_H-M   'P 1'
#
loop_
_entity.id
_entity.type
_entity.pdbx_description
1 polymer ?
#
loop_
_entity_poly.entity_id
_entity_poly.type
_entity_poly.pdbx_seq_one_letter_code
_entity_poly.pdbx_strand_id
1 'polypeptide(L)'
;DFGRALERALEAGPSTGPTSAEVVVNVRMVGSGFNVDVKVPREAKVFEVRQALAEFVGRPELLGVKLLRRRSDTVGFAARTDNHGYTSLGDGDDLGLLRQLFVMNADLLPVTG
;
A
#
# COMPACT_ATOMS: atom_id res chain seq x y z
N ASP A 1 -27.66 3.32 46.27
CA ASP A 1 -26.89 4.11 45.30
C ASP A 1 -25.66 3.35 44.74
N PHE A 2 -25.82 2.08 44.34
CA PHE A 2 -24.73 1.26 43.77
C PHE A 2 -24.80 1.17 42.24
N GLY A 3 -25.55 2.07 41.60
CA GLY A 3 -25.86 2.03 40.17
C GLY A 3 -24.95 2.87 39.27
N ARG A 4 -23.88 3.47 39.78
CA ARG A 4 -23.07 4.44 39.01
C ARG A 4 -21.56 4.15 38.92
N ALA A 5 -21.10 3.02 39.45
CA ALA A 5 -19.70 2.62 39.32
C ALA A 5 -19.41 1.73 38.09
N LEU A 6 -20.44 1.20 37.42
CA LEU A 6 -20.28 0.24 36.31
C LEU A 6 -20.35 0.88 34.90
N GLU A 7 -20.57 2.18 34.77
CA GLU A 7 -20.63 2.83 33.45
C GLU A 7 -19.28 3.36 32.96
N ARG A 8 -18.25 3.45 33.81
CA ARG A 8 -16.94 4.05 33.45
C ARG A 8 -15.91 3.08 32.86
N ALA A 9 -16.25 1.80 32.72
CA ALA A 9 -15.33 0.77 32.19
C ALA A 9 -15.57 0.43 30.71
N LEU A 10 -16.51 1.10 30.03
CA LEU A 10 -16.84 0.85 28.61
C LEU A 10 -16.29 1.92 27.65
N GLU A 11 -15.62 2.97 28.15
CA GLU A 11 -15.01 4.03 27.32
C GLU A 11 -13.51 3.81 27.01
N ALA A 12 -13.06 2.55 26.94
CA ALA A 12 -11.73 2.23 26.44
C ALA A 12 -11.80 1.11 25.39
N GLY A 13 -12.43 1.39 24.26
CA GLY A 13 -12.05 0.76 23.00
C GLY A 13 -11.07 1.67 22.22
N PRO A 14 -10.27 1.16 21.25
CA PRO A 14 -10.35 -0.20 20.71
C PRO A 14 -8.99 -0.91 20.52
N SER A 15 -9.10 -2.23 20.34
CA SER A 15 -8.28 -3.05 19.45
C SER A 15 -6.79 -3.20 19.80
N THR A 16 -6.51 -4.18 20.66
CA THR A 16 -5.25 -4.96 20.57
C THR A 16 -5.35 -5.92 19.38
N GLY A 17 -5.52 -5.39 18.17
CA GLY A 17 -5.14 -6.14 16.97
C GLY A 17 -3.62 -6.36 17.01
N PRO A 18 -3.07 -7.46 16.46
CA PRO A 18 -1.63 -7.65 16.42
C PRO A 18 -1.02 -6.39 15.82
N THR A 19 0.03 -5.85 16.45
CA THR A 19 0.82 -4.74 15.94
C THR A 19 1.33 -5.13 14.55
N SER A 20 0.51 -4.90 13.54
CA SER A 20 0.82 -5.27 12.17
C SER A 20 1.94 -4.31 11.79
N ALA A 21 3.17 -4.84 11.77
CA ALA A 21 4.36 -4.03 11.56
C ALA A 21 4.16 -3.24 10.27
N GLU A 22 4.05 -1.91 10.37
CA GLU A 22 3.91 -1.06 9.21
C GLU A 22 5.21 -1.12 8.40
N VAL A 23 5.07 -1.17 7.09
CA VAL A 23 6.17 -1.19 6.14
C VAL A 23 6.04 0.00 5.21
N VAL A 24 7.19 0.56 4.84
CA VAL A 24 7.25 1.62 3.83
C VAL A 24 7.34 0.96 2.46
N VAL A 25 6.45 1.37 1.55
CA VAL A 25 6.41 0.96 0.16
C VAL A 25 6.70 2.17 -0.71
N ASN A 26 7.79 2.09 -1.47
CA ASN A 26 8.14 3.10 -2.46
C ASN A 26 7.35 2.87 -3.75
N VAL A 27 6.46 3.79 -4.10
CA VAL A 27 5.70 3.76 -5.35
C VAL A 27 6.36 4.74 -6.32
N ARG A 28 6.90 4.21 -7.44
CA ARG A 28 7.62 5.00 -8.43
C ARG A 28 6.84 5.14 -9.74
N MET A 29 6.77 6.35 -10.26
CA MET A 29 6.24 6.61 -11.58
C MET A 29 7.25 6.20 -12.66
N VAL A 30 6.80 5.36 -13.59
CA VAL A 30 7.61 4.94 -14.74
C VAL A 30 7.75 6.12 -15.71
N GLY A 31 8.99 6.49 -16.04
CA GLY A 31 9.30 7.52 -17.06
C GLY A 31 9.63 8.90 -16.50
N SER A 32 8.99 9.34 -15.40
CA SER A 32 9.31 10.64 -14.76
C SER A 32 10.37 10.53 -13.66
N GLY A 33 10.57 9.33 -13.11
CA GLY A 33 11.51 9.07 -12.02
C GLY A 33 11.00 9.48 -10.64
N PHE A 34 9.85 10.16 -10.55
CA PHE A 34 9.22 10.57 -9.29
C PHE A 34 8.75 9.36 -8.48
N ASN A 35 8.87 9.45 -7.15
CA ASN A 35 8.42 8.39 -6.25
C ASN A 35 7.76 8.97 -4.98
N VAL A 36 6.95 8.12 -4.34
CA VAL A 36 6.23 8.42 -3.11
C VAL A 36 6.39 7.24 -2.17
N ASP A 37 6.69 7.52 -0.91
CA ASP A 37 6.76 6.51 0.13
C ASP A 37 5.44 6.45 0.90
N VAL A 38 4.75 5.31 0.81
CA VAL A 38 3.47 5.08 1.48
C VAL A 38 3.67 4.06 2.59
N LYS A 39 3.11 4.32 3.77
CA LYS A 39 3.13 3.40 4.90
C LYS A 39 1.87 2.55 4.88
N VAL A 40 2.05 1.23 4.95
CA VAL A 40 0.96 0.24 4.94
C VAL A 40 1.29 -0.92 5.87
N PRO A 41 0.30 -1.67 6.37
CA PRO A 41 0.58 -2.87 7.14
C PRO A 41 1.37 -3.90 6.31
N ARG A 42 2.24 -4.69 6.94
CA ARG A 42 3.06 -5.70 6.24
C ARG A 42 2.24 -6.71 5.45
N GLU A 43 1.06 -7.04 5.95
CA GLU A 43 0.12 -7.99 5.36
C GLU A 43 -0.91 -7.30 4.45
N ALA A 44 -0.67 -6.03 4.11
CA ALA A 44 -1.54 -5.26 3.24
C ALA A 44 -1.68 -5.92 1.87
N LYS A 45 -2.89 -5.82 1.33
CA LYS A 45 -3.15 -6.14 -0.07
C LYS A 45 -2.84 -4.95 -0.96
N VAL A 46 -2.67 -5.22 -2.25
CA VAL A 46 -2.36 -4.19 -3.25
C VAL A 46 -3.45 -3.09 -3.31
N PHE A 47 -4.71 -3.44 -3.06
CA PHE A 47 -5.78 -2.43 -2.99
C PHE A 47 -5.58 -1.43 -1.83
N GLU A 48 -5.10 -1.89 -0.66
CA GLU A 48 -4.86 -1.03 0.50
C GLU A 48 -3.69 -0.07 0.23
N VAL A 49 -2.66 -0.54 -0.47
CA VAL A 49 -1.55 0.31 -0.93
C VAL A 49 -2.05 1.39 -1.88
N ARG A 50 -2.96 1.04 -2.80
CA ARG A 50 -3.52 1.99 -3.74
C ARG A 50 -4.41 3.02 -3.04
N GLN A 51 -5.21 2.59 -2.08
CA GLN A 51 -6.03 3.47 -1.26
C GLN A 51 -5.16 4.44 -0.45
N ALA A 52 -4.13 3.92 0.23
CA ALA A 52 -3.19 4.75 0.99
C ALA A 52 -2.42 5.72 0.09
N LEU A 53 -2.04 5.32 -1.13
CA LEU A 53 -1.42 6.20 -2.11
C LEU A 53 -2.39 7.32 -2.56
N ALA A 54 -3.63 6.97 -2.89
CA ALA A 54 -4.64 7.94 -3.30
C ALA A 54 -4.93 8.97 -2.21
N GLU A 55 -5.03 8.52 -0.96
CA GLU A 55 -5.21 9.39 0.21
C GLU A 55 -3.98 10.27 0.45
N PHE A 56 -2.78 9.69 0.41
CA PHE A 56 -1.53 10.41 0.64
C PHE A 56 -1.29 11.51 -0.38
N VAL A 57 -1.55 11.23 -1.67
CA VAL A 57 -1.38 12.20 -2.75
C VAL A 57 -2.58 13.17 -2.82
N GLY A 58 -3.73 12.80 -2.23
CA GLY A 58 -4.98 13.56 -2.30
C GLY A 58 -5.70 13.44 -3.65
N ARG A 59 -5.43 12.35 -4.40
CA ARG A 59 -5.92 12.12 -5.77
C ARG A 59 -6.74 10.83 -5.82
N PRO A 60 -8.08 10.91 -5.80
CA PRO A 60 -8.92 9.72 -5.88
C PRO A 60 -8.81 9.00 -7.22
N GLU A 61 -8.36 9.67 -8.30
CA GLU A 61 -8.08 9.02 -9.59
C GLU A 61 -7.03 7.90 -9.49
N LEU A 62 -6.17 7.94 -8.46
CA LEU A 62 -5.18 6.89 -8.21
C LEU A 62 -5.80 5.56 -7.79
N LEU A 63 -7.08 5.50 -7.40
CA LEU A 63 -7.76 4.23 -7.10
C LEU A 63 -7.94 3.34 -8.35
N GLY A 64 -7.94 3.94 -9.55
CA GLY A 64 -8.06 3.22 -10.82
C GLY A 64 -6.73 2.79 -11.44
N VAL A 65 -5.59 3.18 -10.86
CA VAL A 65 -4.28 2.97 -11.49
C VAL A 65 -3.75 1.57 -11.21
N LYS A 66 -3.09 0.97 -12.20
CA LYS A 66 -2.47 -0.35 -12.04
C LYS A 66 -1.12 -0.19 -11.37
N LEU A 67 -0.98 -0.81 -10.20
CA LEU A 67 0.31 -1.00 -9.55
C LEU A 67 1.04 -2.16 -10.21
N LEU A 68 2.32 -1.98 -10.45
CA LEU A 68 3.18 -2.90 -11.15
C LEU A 68 4.34 -3.28 -10.24
N ARG A 69 4.79 -4.53 -10.34
CA ARG A 69 6.09 -4.95 -9.84
C ARG A 69 7.06 -5.16 -10.99
N ARG A 70 8.36 -5.03 -10.75
CA ARG A 70 9.34 -5.45 -11.74
C ARG A 70 9.39 -6.97 -11.78
N ARG A 71 9.54 -7.54 -12.98
CA ARG A 71 9.63 -8.99 -13.13
C ARG A 71 10.86 -9.57 -12.42
N SER A 72 11.96 -8.79 -12.37
CA SER A 72 13.19 -9.12 -11.65
C SER A 72 13.00 -9.25 -10.13
N ASP A 73 11.99 -8.59 -9.55
CA ASP A 73 11.64 -8.68 -8.13
C ASP A 73 10.73 -9.89 -7.83
N THR A 74 10.40 -10.70 -8.84
CA THR A 74 9.57 -11.90 -8.66
C THR A 74 10.41 -13.01 -8.05
N VAL A 75 10.15 -13.37 -6.79
CA VAL A 75 10.78 -14.50 -6.13
C VAL A 75 10.04 -15.79 -6.54
N GLY A 76 10.67 -16.69 -7.30
CA GLY A 76 10.09 -17.98 -7.70
C GLY A 76 10.42 -18.44 -9.12
N PHE A 77 9.71 -19.47 -9.62
CA PHE A 77 9.94 -20.09 -10.94
C PHE A 77 9.81 -19.11 -12.14
N ALA A 78 9.17 -17.96 -11.95
CA ALA A 78 9.03 -16.90 -12.94
C ALA A 78 10.26 -15.96 -13.04
N ALA A 79 11.26 -16.11 -12.17
CA ALA A 79 12.50 -15.32 -12.17
C ALA A 79 13.48 -15.70 -13.29
N ARG A 80 13.27 -16.83 -13.98
CA ARG A 80 14.24 -17.42 -14.93
C ARG A 80 14.23 -16.81 -16.34
N THR A 81 13.66 -15.63 -16.52
CA THR A 81 13.73 -14.93 -17.81
C THR A 81 14.36 -13.57 -17.56
N ASP A 82 15.42 -13.28 -18.32
CA ASP A 82 16.08 -11.98 -18.55
C ASP A 82 15.13 -10.90 -19.11
N ASN A 83 13.88 -10.88 -18.64
CA ASN A 83 12.86 -9.96 -19.07
C ASN A 83 12.90 -8.72 -18.18
N HIS A 84 13.45 -7.64 -18.71
CA HIS A 84 13.36 -6.29 -18.17
C HIS A 84 11.92 -5.72 -18.29
N GLY A 85 10.93 -6.43 -17.75
CA GLY A 85 9.52 -6.10 -17.86
C GLY A 85 8.87 -5.76 -16.52
N TYR A 86 7.65 -5.23 -16.59
CA TYR A 86 6.76 -5.01 -15.45
C TYR A 86 5.61 -6.02 -15.49
N THR A 87 5.10 -6.38 -14.31
CA THR A 87 3.92 -7.24 -14.16
C THR A 87 2.92 -6.52 -13.28
N SER A 88 1.69 -6.39 -13.77
CA SER A 88 0.59 -5.80 -13.02
C SER A 88 0.21 -6.66 -11.82
N LEU A 89 -0.05 -6.00 -10.69
CA LEU A 89 -0.61 -6.62 -9.50
C LEU A 89 -2.12 -6.39 -9.49
N GLY A 90 -2.89 -7.44 -9.22
CA GLY A 90 -4.33 -7.36 -9.00
C GLY A 90 -4.66 -6.88 -7.60
N ASP A 91 -5.89 -6.45 -7.37
CA ASP A 91 -6.32 -5.90 -6.08
C ASP A 91 -6.28 -6.92 -4.93
N GLY A 92 -6.46 -8.20 -5.26
CA GLY A 92 -6.41 -9.31 -4.32
C GLY A 92 -5.01 -9.88 -4.08
N ASP A 93 -3.99 -9.42 -4.80
CA ASP A 93 -2.61 -9.87 -4.58
C ASP A 93 -2.08 -9.33 -3.24
N ASP A 94 -1.37 -10.18 -2.52
CA ASP A 94 -0.64 -9.80 -1.32
C ASP A 94 0.59 -8.98 -1.68
N LEU A 95 0.86 -7.91 -0.92
CA LEU A 95 2.08 -7.13 -1.06
C LEU A 95 3.32 -7.98 -0.69
N GLY A 96 3.18 -8.85 0.31
CA GLY A 96 4.24 -9.74 0.78
C GLY A 96 5.54 -8.99 1.14
N LEU A 97 6.62 -9.36 0.44
CA LEU A 97 7.95 -8.75 0.63
C LEU A 97 8.23 -7.58 -0.32
N LEU A 98 7.28 -7.20 -1.17
CA LEU A 98 7.47 -6.09 -2.09
C LEU A 98 7.53 -4.77 -1.31
N ARG A 99 8.61 -4.03 -1.51
CA ARG A 99 8.83 -2.69 -0.93
C ARG A 99 8.95 -1.61 -1.99
N GLN A 100 8.94 -2.00 -3.26
CA GLN A 100 8.97 -1.09 -4.38
C GLN A 100 7.92 -1.51 -5.41
N LEU A 101 7.03 -0.58 -5.74
CA LEU A 101 6.01 -0.72 -6.74
C LEU A 101 6.17 0.37 -7.79
N PHE A 102 5.55 0.17 -8.94
CA PHE A 102 5.59 1.09 -10.05
C PHE A 102 4.19 1.41 -10.53
N VAL A 103 4.02 2.60 -11.10
CA VAL A 103 2.77 3.01 -11.73
C VAL A 103 3.06 3.61 -13.10
N MET A 104 2.20 3.33 -14.07
CA MET A 104 2.26 3.93 -15.41
C MET A 104 1.11 4.93 -15.56
N ASN A 105 1.38 6.06 -16.19
CA ASN A 105 0.39 7.09 -16.54
C ASN A 105 -0.43 7.61 -15.35
N ALA A 106 0.18 7.69 -14.17
CA ALA A 106 -0.44 8.24 -12.98
C ALA A 106 0.40 9.42 -12.47
N ASP A 107 -0.26 10.52 -12.17
CA ASP A 107 0.37 11.67 -11.56
C ASP A 107 0.48 11.44 -10.05
N LEU A 108 1.70 11.24 -9.59
CA LEU A 108 2.00 11.03 -8.17
C LEU A 108 2.26 12.34 -7.43
N LEU A 109 2.12 13.49 -8.09
CA LEU A 109 2.34 14.78 -7.44
C LEU A 109 1.21 15.04 -6.45
N PRO A 110 1.53 15.30 -5.16
CA PRO A 110 0.53 15.61 -4.16
C PRO A 110 -0.24 16.86 -4.56
N VAL A 111 -1.56 16.87 -4.34
CA VAL A 111 -2.42 18.04 -4.62
C VAL A 111 -2.11 19.20 -3.65
N THR A 112 -1.39 18.92 -2.56
CA THR A 112 -0.92 19.92 -1.61
C THR A 112 0.30 20.66 -2.18
N GLY A 113 0.03 21.79 -2.82
CA GLY A 113 0.95 22.92 -3.00
C GLY A 113 0.62 24.03 -2.03
#